data_AF-A0A843BTP5-F1
#
_entry.id   AF-A0A843BTP5-F1
#
_cell.length_a   1.000
_cell.length_b   1.000
_cell.length_c   1.000
_cell.angle_alpha   90.00
_cell.angle_beta   90.00
_cell.angle_gamma   90.00
#
_symmetry.space_group_name_H-M   'P 1'
#
loop_
_entity.id
_entity.type
_entity.pdbx_description
1 polymer ?
#
loop_
_entity_poly.entity_id
_entity_poly.type
_entity_poly.pdbx_seq_one_letter_code
_entity_poly.pdbx_strand_id
1 'polypeptide(L)'
;MTMKFYKVLEDGTLDEEKEFISESTKVIIVVDDQFKRIFLWKGANSGIKKKFIGSRAAAELRKTYYGFAYRLSVVEEGDETQEFDFTIKRSRGEATVGVVEDTTRGIPTNPSEMGLESGVDIKLAGPEPTKKIIYTDKDKASDSQFAGSRPEPKAETDGPRAKRPDQPQAQISRQPQKTILSEMMGGKEPQMIRPAPGTKEAKRFETTTEVPPPPPTPTPQPTARTQAPRPTHQKMMEEVDPSKAFEMIKELGVPTGYERDLVIVGTGVYKQQGNDFLVPPNPPEGVFLAPDRVPRIIIENGVVKVVEVLKKLDKDSKKKEEEVKIEQDIEDLMSTFQIEIE
;
A
#
# COMPACT_ATOMS: atom_id res chain seq x y z
N MET A 1 0.26 -0.93 -27.64
CA MET A 1 0.26 -0.05 -26.45
C MET A 1 1.68 0.45 -26.25
N THR A 2 1.85 1.76 -26.10
CA THR A 2 3.16 2.42 -26.15
C THR A 2 3.71 2.64 -24.75
N MET A 3 4.98 2.31 -24.54
CA MET A 3 5.73 2.78 -23.38
C MET A 3 6.26 4.18 -23.68
N LYS A 4 6.28 5.06 -22.68
CA LYS A 4 6.79 6.42 -22.82
C LYS A 4 7.84 6.70 -21.74
N PHE A 5 8.88 7.43 -22.11
CA PHE A 5 9.96 7.82 -21.20
C PHE A 5 10.04 9.34 -21.15
N TYR A 6 10.04 9.91 -19.95
CA TYR A 6 10.14 11.35 -19.76
C TYR A 6 11.36 11.66 -18.91
N LYS A 7 12.31 12.40 -19.48
CA LYS A 7 13.45 12.95 -18.76
C LYS A 7 13.03 14.23 -18.05
N VAL A 8 13.32 14.29 -16.75
CA VAL A 8 13.02 15.46 -15.91
C VAL A 8 14.16 16.47 -15.99
N LEU A 9 13.85 17.68 -16.44
CA LEU A 9 14.75 18.82 -16.45
C LEU A 9 14.69 19.61 -15.12
N GLU A 10 15.68 20.48 -14.88
CA GLU A 10 15.79 21.21 -13.61
C GLU A 10 14.78 22.35 -13.40
N ASP A 11 14.12 22.74 -14.48
CA ASP A 11 13.01 23.71 -14.51
C ASP A 11 11.65 23.05 -14.27
N GLY A 12 11.58 21.71 -14.27
CA GLY A 12 10.34 20.96 -14.15
C GLY A 12 9.71 20.56 -15.48
N THR A 13 10.32 20.93 -16.61
CA THR A 13 9.88 20.48 -17.93
C THR A 13 10.18 18.99 -18.11
N LEU A 14 9.29 18.30 -18.81
CA LEU A 14 9.43 16.89 -19.17
C LEU A 14 9.78 16.77 -20.66
N ASP A 15 10.91 16.13 -20.95
CA ASP A 15 11.36 15.86 -22.31
C ASP A 15 11.10 14.39 -22.65
N GLU A 16 10.40 14.10 -23.75
CA GLU A 16 10.03 12.73 -24.12
C GLU A 16 11.19 12.05 -24.86
N GLU A 17 11.72 10.97 -24.29
CA GLU A 17 12.79 10.16 -24.88
C GLU A 17 12.20 8.89 -25.52
N LYS A 18 12.82 8.41 -26.60
CA LYS A 18 12.37 7.20 -27.32
C LYS A 18 12.71 5.91 -26.58
N GLU A 19 13.80 5.93 -25.82
CA GLU A 19 14.38 4.75 -25.17
C GLU A 19 14.84 5.09 -23.76
N PHE A 20 14.91 4.09 -22.89
CA PHE A 20 15.43 4.25 -21.55
C PHE A 20 16.97 4.24 -21.54
N ILE A 21 17.55 5.37 -21.18
CA ILE A 21 19.00 5.55 -21.00
C ILE A 21 19.30 5.68 -19.50
N SER A 22 19.91 4.64 -18.91
CA SER A 22 20.32 4.64 -17.49
C SER A 22 21.57 5.50 -17.30
N GLU A 23 21.40 6.78 -16.98
CA GLU A 23 22.48 7.68 -16.58
C GLU A 23 22.29 8.15 -15.15
N SER A 24 23.34 8.01 -14.33
CA SER A 24 23.28 8.28 -12.89
C SER A 24 22.96 9.74 -12.53
N THR A 25 23.08 10.68 -13.47
CA THR A 25 22.79 12.11 -13.28
C THR A 25 21.34 12.48 -13.63
N LYS A 26 20.59 11.56 -14.24
CA LYS A 26 19.23 11.78 -14.74
C LYS A 26 18.17 11.32 -13.73
N VAL A 27 16.97 11.86 -13.91
CA VAL A 27 15.74 11.38 -13.28
C VAL A 27 14.76 11.17 -14.43
N ILE A 28 14.21 9.96 -14.52
CA ILE A 28 13.40 9.51 -15.64
C ILE A 28 12.07 8.98 -15.12
N ILE A 29 10.97 9.37 -15.76
CA ILE A 29 9.64 8.84 -15.50
C ILE A 29 9.31 7.87 -16.63
N VAL A 30 9.05 6.61 -16.29
CA VAL A 30 8.67 5.57 -17.23
C VAL A 30 7.18 5.30 -17.08
N VAL A 31 6.42 5.40 -18.16
CA VAL A 31 4.99 5.11 -18.16
C VAL A 31 4.71 3.86 -18.97
N ASP A 32 4.13 2.87 -18.31
CA ASP A 32 3.73 1.60 -18.88
C ASP A 32 2.20 1.50 -18.94
N ASP A 33 1.66 1.73 -20.14
CA ASP A 33 0.22 1.68 -20.40
C ASP A 33 -0.37 0.27 -20.34
N GLN A 34 0.44 -0.77 -20.54
CA GLN A 34 -0.03 -2.16 -20.53
C GLN A 34 -0.34 -2.61 -19.11
N PHE A 35 0.55 -2.30 -18.17
CA PHE A 35 0.41 -2.71 -16.77
C PHE A 35 -0.17 -1.62 -15.87
N LYS A 36 -0.54 -0.46 -16.44
CA LYS A 36 -1.02 0.70 -15.69
C LYS A 36 -0.04 1.07 -14.57
N ARG A 37 1.23 1.25 -14.93
CA ARG A 37 2.31 1.55 -13.98
C ARG A 37 3.09 2.77 -14.41
N ILE A 38 3.53 3.55 -13.42
CA ILE A 38 4.43 4.68 -13.58
C ILE A 38 5.62 4.41 -12.67
N PHE A 39 6.83 4.40 -13.23
CA PHE A 39 8.05 4.31 -12.44
C PHE A 39 8.76 5.67 -12.46
N LEU A 40 9.18 6.14 -11.29
CA LEU A 40 10.09 7.26 -11.15
C LEU A 40 11.48 6.71 -10.83
N TRP A 41 12.34 6.62 -11.83
CA TRP A 41 13.72 6.18 -11.69
C TRP A 41 14.63 7.37 -11.34
N LYS A 42 15.44 7.23 -10.29
CA LYS A 42 16.33 8.26 -9.77
C LYS A 42 17.78 7.80 -9.87
N GLY A 43 18.58 8.46 -10.70
CA GLY A 43 20.02 8.25 -10.74
C GLY A 43 20.67 8.57 -9.39
N ALA A 44 21.67 7.79 -8.99
CA ALA A 44 22.40 7.92 -7.73
C ALA A 44 23.03 9.31 -7.59
N ASN A 45 23.60 9.81 -8.68
CA ASN A 45 24.27 11.11 -8.78
C ASN A 45 23.34 12.26 -9.21
N SER A 46 22.04 12.04 -9.31
CA SER A 46 21.10 13.12 -9.65
C SER A 46 20.93 14.06 -8.46
N GLY A 47 20.96 15.37 -8.73
CA GLY A 47 20.83 16.39 -7.69
C GLY A 47 19.50 16.28 -6.94
N ILE A 48 19.52 16.55 -5.62
CA ILE A 48 18.35 16.48 -4.74
C ILE A 48 17.17 17.28 -5.30
N LYS A 49 17.44 18.50 -5.80
CA LYS A 49 16.44 19.36 -6.45
C LYS A 49 15.72 18.65 -7.61
N LYS A 50 16.47 17.99 -8.51
CA LYS A 50 15.92 17.26 -9.65
C LYS A 50 15.08 16.06 -9.19
N LYS A 51 15.49 15.33 -8.14
CA LYS A 51 14.71 14.23 -7.54
C LYS A 51 13.35 14.71 -6.99
N PHE A 52 13.32 15.86 -6.34
CA PHE A 52 12.07 16.48 -5.83
C PHE A 52 11.16 16.92 -6.98
N ILE A 53 11.71 17.60 -7.98
CA ILE A 53 10.98 18.02 -9.17
C ILE A 53 10.38 16.81 -9.88
N GLY A 54 11.16 15.74 -10.08
CA GLY A 54 10.67 14.51 -10.72
C GLY A 54 9.57 13.81 -9.92
N SER A 55 9.64 13.83 -8.58
CA SER A 55 8.58 13.29 -7.72
C SER A 55 7.27 14.04 -7.88
N ARG A 56 7.33 15.38 -7.97
CA ARG A 56 6.15 16.23 -8.21
C ARG A 56 5.60 16.02 -9.62
N ALA A 57 6.46 16.01 -10.63
CA ALA A 57 6.07 15.81 -12.01
C ALA A 57 5.42 14.44 -12.25
N ALA A 58 5.95 13.36 -11.64
CA ALA A 58 5.34 12.03 -11.73
C ALA A 58 3.95 11.97 -11.06
N ALA A 59 3.78 12.62 -9.91
CA ALA A 59 2.49 12.70 -9.23
C ALA A 59 1.46 13.52 -10.04
N GLU A 60 1.89 14.62 -10.63
CA GLU A 60 1.06 15.46 -11.50
C GLU A 60 0.67 14.73 -12.78
N LEU A 61 1.62 14.05 -13.42
CA LEU A 61 1.39 13.24 -14.62
C LEU A 61 0.38 12.12 -14.35
N ARG A 62 0.50 11.42 -13.21
CA ARG A 62 -0.50 10.45 -12.75
C ARG A 62 -1.87 11.10 -12.57
N LYS A 63 -1.94 12.24 -11.87
CA LYS A 63 -3.20 12.93 -11.56
C LYS A 63 -3.93 13.45 -12.81
N THR A 64 -3.19 14.03 -13.76
CA THR A 64 -3.75 14.79 -14.87
C THR A 64 -4.05 13.91 -16.09
N TYR A 65 -3.16 12.98 -16.44
CA TYR A 65 -3.25 12.26 -17.72
C TYR A 65 -3.68 10.80 -17.60
N TYR A 66 -3.23 10.09 -16.56
CA TYR A 66 -3.38 8.63 -16.47
C TYR A 66 -4.42 8.17 -15.44
N GLY A 67 -4.71 9.00 -14.44
CA GLY A 67 -5.65 8.71 -13.37
C GLY A 67 -5.09 7.83 -12.26
N PHE A 68 -5.91 7.58 -11.24
CA PHE A 68 -5.52 6.84 -10.04
C PHE A 68 -5.30 5.34 -10.26
N ALA A 69 -5.83 4.79 -11.36
CA ALA A 69 -5.63 3.40 -11.76
C ALA A 69 -4.16 3.05 -12.04
N TYR A 70 -3.32 4.04 -12.36
CA TYR A 70 -1.89 3.79 -12.52
C TYR A 70 -1.19 3.72 -11.18
N ARG A 71 -0.38 2.69 -10.95
CA ARG A 71 0.45 2.57 -9.74
C ARG A 71 1.77 3.31 -9.93
N LEU A 72 2.05 4.29 -9.07
CA LEU A 72 3.33 5.01 -9.05
C LEU A 72 4.31 4.31 -8.11
N SER A 73 5.46 3.91 -8.63
CA SER A 73 6.57 3.32 -7.87
C SER A 73 7.83 4.16 -8.04
N VAL A 74 8.58 4.35 -6.95
CA VAL A 74 9.86 5.05 -6.96
C VAL A 74 10.97 4.02 -6.97
N VAL A 75 11.94 4.19 -7.86
CA VAL A 75 13.09 3.28 -8.05
C VAL A 75 14.37 4.10 -7.98
N GLU A 76 15.38 3.60 -7.28
CA GLU A 76 16.70 4.23 -7.20
C GLU A 76 17.73 3.38 -7.96
N GLU A 77 18.73 4.03 -8.54
CA GLU A 77 19.83 3.34 -9.24
C GLU A 77 20.57 2.38 -8.30
N GLY A 78 20.65 1.12 -8.68
CA GLY A 78 21.26 0.04 -7.90
C GLY A 78 20.32 -0.67 -6.91
N ASP A 79 19.06 -0.21 -6.79
CA ASP A 79 17.98 -0.86 -6.03
C ASP A 79 16.74 -1.05 -6.92
N GLU A 80 16.96 -1.45 -8.17
CA GLU A 80 15.90 -1.72 -9.13
C GLU A 80 15.06 -2.93 -8.73
N THR A 81 13.73 -2.79 -8.77
CA THR A 81 12.81 -3.91 -8.53
C THR A 81 12.75 -4.83 -9.75
N GLN A 82 12.49 -6.12 -9.54
CA GLN A 82 12.31 -7.09 -10.64
C GLN A 82 11.21 -6.66 -11.62
N GLU A 83 10.17 -5.98 -11.12
CA GLU A 83 9.10 -5.43 -11.95
C GLU A 83 9.60 -4.32 -12.88
N PHE A 84 10.49 -3.46 -12.40
CA PHE A 84 11.11 -2.41 -13.20
C PHE A 84 12.01 -3.00 -14.29
N ASP A 85 12.91 -3.92 -13.91
CA ASP A 85 13.80 -4.60 -14.85
C ASP A 85 13.01 -5.31 -15.96
N PHE A 86 11.93 -6.00 -15.59
CA PHE A 86 11.05 -6.63 -16.56
C PHE A 86 10.42 -5.61 -17.51
N THR A 87 9.91 -4.48 -17.00
CA THR A 87 9.35 -3.40 -17.82
C THR A 87 10.40 -2.84 -18.80
N ILE A 88 11.64 -2.62 -18.36
CA ILE A 88 12.71 -2.10 -19.24
C ILE A 88 13.12 -3.14 -20.29
N LYS A 89 13.37 -4.40 -19.90
CA LYS A 89 13.67 -5.50 -20.86
C LYS A 89 12.57 -5.67 -21.89
N ARG A 90 11.30 -5.57 -21.47
CA ARG A 90 10.13 -5.64 -22.37
C ARG A 90 10.12 -4.50 -23.38
N SER A 91 10.50 -3.28 -22.96
CA SER A 91 10.57 -2.14 -23.88
C SER A 91 11.62 -2.31 -24.98
N ARG A 92 12.67 -3.08 -24.72
CA ARG A 92 13.72 -3.45 -25.69
C ARG A 92 13.37 -4.67 -26.53
N GLY A 93 12.23 -5.32 -26.26
CA GLY A 93 11.82 -6.57 -26.93
C GLY A 93 12.51 -7.83 -26.43
N GLU A 94 13.31 -7.75 -25.35
CA GLU A 94 14.05 -8.87 -24.77
C GLU A 94 13.12 -9.78 -23.95
N ALA A 95 12.11 -9.21 -23.31
CA ALA A 95 11.13 -9.95 -22.51
C ALA A 95 9.75 -9.97 -23.19
N THR A 96 9.16 -11.17 -23.28
CA THR A 96 7.77 -11.35 -23.71
C THR A 96 6.94 -11.80 -22.52
N VAL A 97 5.75 -11.22 -22.34
CA VAL A 97 4.77 -11.71 -21.37
C VAL A 97 4.24 -13.04 -21.90
N GLY A 98 4.86 -14.14 -21.50
CA GLY A 98 4.33 -15.47 -21.75
C GLY A 98 3.08 -15.65 -20.90
N VAL A 99 1.90 -15.67 -21.52
CA VAL A 99 0.73 -16.26 -20.89
C VAL A 99 1.01 -17.75 -20.86
N VAL A 100 1.52 -18.25 -19.73
CA VAL A 100 1.52 -19.68 -19.48
C VAL A 100 0.06 -20.03 -19.24
N GLU A 101 -0.61 -20.52 -20.28
CA GLU A 101 -1.78 -21.37 -20.07
C GLU A 101 -1.26 -22.54 -19.25
N ASP A 102 -1.79 -22.71 -18.04
CA ASP A 102 -1.46 -23.83 -17.16
C ASP A 102 -1.65 -25.13 -17.95
N THR A 103 -0.55 -25.60 -18.54
CA THR A 103 -0.46 -26.95 -19.09
C THR A 103 -0.44 -27.81 -17.86
N THR A 104 -1.62 -28.32 -17.50
CA THR A 104 -1.86 -29.42 -16.58
C THR A 104 -0.67 -30.37 -16.68
N ARG A 105 0.21 -30.34 -15.67
CA ARG A 105 1.31 -31.29 -15.54
C ARG A 105 0.69 -32.68 -15.71
N GLY A 106 1.21 -33.41 -16.69
CA GLY A 106 0.65 -34.67 -17.15
C GLY A 106 0.27 -35.59 -16.00
N ILE A 107 -1.04 -35.77 -15.83
CA ILE A 107 -1.56 -37.05 -15.40
C ILE A 107 -1.40 -37.94 -16.65
N PRO A 108 -0.58 -39.00 -16.62
CA PRO A 108 -0.50 -39.93 -17.73
C PRO A 108 -1.89 -40.55 -17.95
N THR A 109 -2.55 -40.21 -19.05
CA THR A 109 -3.84 -40.77 -19.45
C THR A 109 -3.68 -42.15 -20.11
N ASN A 110 -2.89 -43.05 -19.51
CA ASN A 110 -2.92 -44.44 -19.89
C ASN A 110 -3.64 -45.25 -18.79
N PRO A 111 -4.93 -45.58 -18.97
CA PRO A 111 -5.73 -46.28 -17.96
C PRO A 111 -5.42 -47.80 -17.85
N SER A 112 -4.37 -48.30 -18.49
CA SER A 112 -4.12 -49.74 -18.61
C SER A 112 -3.18 -50.34 -17.55
N GLU A 113 -2.62 -49.56 -16.62
CA GLU A 113 -1.61 -50.05 -15.66
C GLU A 113 -2.00 -50.00 -14.17
N MET A 114 -3.20 -49.53 -13.82
CA MET A 114 -3.71 -49.66 -12.45
C MET A 114 -5.03 -50.42 -12.48
N GLY A 115 -4.96 -51.73 -12.23
CA GLY A 115 -6.11 -52.62 -12.13
C GLY A 115 -7.06 -52.24 -10.99
N LEU A 116 -7.90 -51.24 -11.23
CA LEU A 116 -9.09 -50.96 -10.44
C LEU A 116 -10.32 -51.07 -11.34
N GLU A 117 -11.23 -51.91 -10.88
CA GLU A 117 -12.49 -52.24 -11.52
C GLU A 117 -13.37 -50.98 -11.66
N SER A 118 -14.01 -50.89 -12.81
CA SER A 118 -14.91 -49.82 -13.24
C SER A 118 -16.18 -49.76 -12.39
N GLY A 119 -16.52 -48.58 -11.84
CA GLY A 119 -17.87 -48.37 -11.32
C GLY A 119 -18.10 -47.14 -10.44
N VAL A 120 -17.64 -45.93 -10.81
CA VAL A 120 -18.17 -44.69 -10.22
C VAL A 120 -18.14 -43.54 -11.23
N ASP A 121 -19.32 -43.05 -11.63
CA ASP A 121 -19.49 -41.79 -12.36
C ASP A 121 -19.30 -40.61 -11.38
N ILE A 122 -18.18 -39.90 -11.49
CA ILE A 122 -17.96 -38.65 -10.75
C ILE A 122 -18.13 -37.47 -11.70
N LYS A 123 -19.29 -36.79 -11.61
CA LYS A 123 -19.48 -35.45 -12.18
C LYS A 123 -18.72 -34.42 -11.33
N LEU A 124 -17.52 -34.03 -11.75
CA LEU A 124 -16.86 -32.82 -11.25
C LEU A 124 -17.16 -31.63 -12.19
N ALA A 125 -18.00 -30.72 -11.72
CA ALA A 125 -18.04 -29.34 -12.21
C ALA A 125 -16.97 -28.55 -11.43
N GLY A 126 -15.86 -28.21 -12.08
CA GLY A 126 -14.77 -27.42 -11.51
C GLY A 126 -14.87 -25.93 -11.89
N PRO A 127 -14.46 -25.00 -11.01
CA PRO A 127 -14.41 -23.56 -11.29
C PRO A 127 -13.17 -23.16 -12.12
N GLU A 128 -13.27 -22.02 -12.81
CA GLU A 128 -12.27 -21.47 -13.73
C GLU A 128 -10.88 -21.26 -13.09
N PRO A 129 -9.79 -21.51 -13.85
CA PRO A 129 -8.42 -21.32 -13.35
C PRO A 129 -8.07 -19.83 -13.20
N THR A 130 -7.56 -19.47 -12.02
CA THR A 130 -6.98 -18.15 -11.75
C THR A 130 -5.61 -18.02 -12.41
N LYS A 131 -5.50 -17.10 -13.36
CA LYS A 131 -4.26 -16.82 -14.09
C LYS A 131 -3.20 -16.24 -13.13
N LYS A 132 -2.18 -17.04 -12.79
CA LYS A 132 -0.95 -16.53 -12.18
C LYS A 132 0.03 -16.15 -13.29
N ILE A 133 0.38 -14.86 -13.36
CA ILE A 133 1.43 -14.38 -14.26
C ILE A 133 2.77 -14.79 -13.67
N ILE A 134 3.45 -15.74 -14.32
CA ILE A 134 4.81 -16.17 -13.97
C ILE A 134 5.76 -15.49 -14.96
N TYR A 135 6.74 -14.76 -14.44
CA TYR A 135 7.75 -14.07 -15.24
C TYR A 135 8.91 -15.01 -15.54
N THR A 136 9.13 -15.35 -16.81
CA THR A 136 10.28 -16.15 -17.23
C THR A 136 11.20 -15.32 -18.14
N ASP A 137 12.48 -15.27 -17.80
CA ASP A 137 13.54 -14.72 -18.64
C ASP A 137 13.76 -15.69 -19.82
N LYS A 138 13.80 -15.19 -21.05
CA LYS A 138 13.94 -16.03 -22.26
C LYS A 138 15.21 -16.89 -22.26
N ASP A 139 16.24 -16.46 -21.52
CA ASP A 139 17.58 -17.08 -21.57
C ASP A 139 17.82 -18.14 -20.49
N LYS A 140 16.86 -18.41 -19.60
CA LYS A 140 16.99 -19.44 -18.53
C LYS A 140 16.14 -20.69 -18.72
N ALA A 141 15.39 -20.79 -19.82
CA ALA A 141 14.49 -21.91 -20.05
C ALA A 141 15.17 -23.18 -20.61
N SER A 142 16.46 -23.14 -20.97
CA SER A 142 17.13 -24.24 -21.68
C SER A 142 18.07 -25.13 -20.85
N ASP A 143 18.42 -24.79 -19.59
CA ASP A 143 19.37 -25.60 -18.80
C ASP A 143 19.01 -25.70 -17.32
N SER A 144 18.03 -26.55 -16.99
CA SER A 144 17.79 -26.95 -15.59
C SER A 144 17.59 -28.46 -15.48
N GLN A 145 18.68 -29.21 -15.65
CA GLN A 145 18.89 -30.49 -14.95
C GLN A 145 19.63 -30.19 -13.65
N PHE A 146 18.96 -30.26 -12.50
CA PHE A 146 19.69 -30.49 -11.24
C PHE A 146 18.83 -31.28 -10.25
N ALA A 147 19.01 -32.60 -10.31
CA ALA A 147 18.80 -33.50 -9.20
C ALA A 147 19.92 -33.27 -8.16
N GLY A 148 19.60 -33.33 -6.86
CA GLY A 148 20.64 -33.25 -5.83
C GLY A 148 20.08 -33.05 -4.42
N SER A 149 19.67 -34.16 -3.81
CA SER A 149 19.38 -34.33 -2.40
C SER A 149 20.45 -33.71 -1.49
N ARG A 150 20.03 -32.91 -0.50
CA ARG A 150 20.91 -32.41 0.56
C ARG A 150 20.47 -33.00 1.91
N PRO A 151 21.35 -33.66 2.67
CA PRO A 151 21.00 -34.23 3.96
C PRO A 151 20.98 -33.18 5.07
N GLU A 152 20.13 -33.41 6.06
CA GLU A 152 20.03 -32.66 7.31
C GLU A 152 21.32 -32.71 8.14
N PRO A 153 21.64 -31.65 8.90
CA PRO A 153 22.47 -31.77 10.08
C PRO A 153 21.64 -31.75 11.36
N LYS A 154 22.00 -32.72 12.22
CA LYS A 154 21.51 -33.04 13.54
C LYS A 154 21.63 -31.90 14.55
N ALA A 155 20.76 -31.99 15.55
CA ALA A 155 20.75 -31.28 16.82
C ALA A 155 22.07 -31.43 17.60
N GLU A 156 22.47 -30.37 18.32
CA GLU A 156 23.21 -30.51 19.57
C GLU A 156 23.10 -29.27 20.49
N THR A 157 22.59 -29.56 21.70
CA THR A 157 22.97 -29.08 23.03
C THR A 157 22.66 -27.66 23.54
N ASP A 158 21.80 -27.70 24.56
CA ASP A 158 21.62 -26.78 25.69
C ASP A 158 22.93 -26.21 26.29
N GLY A 159 22.88 -24.92 26.63
CA GLY A 159 23.85 -24.24 27.48
C GLY A 159 23.18 -23.11 28.29
N PRO A 160 23.53 -22.92 29.58
CA PRO A 160 22.72 -22.15 30.52
C PRO A 160 22.87 -20.63 30.40
N ARG A 161 21.70 -19.98 30.54
CA ARG A 161 21.44 -18.53 30.54
C ARG A 161 22.15 -17.80 31.68
N ALA A 162 23.07 -16.90 31.36
CA ALA A 162 23.69 -15.99 32.31
C ALA A 162 22.72 -14.88 32.75
N LYS A 163 22.64 -14.64 34.07
CA LYS A 163 21.84 -13.60 34.71
C LYS A 163 22.39 -12.21 34.38
N ARG A 164 21.51 -11.31 33.94
CA ARG A 164 21.77 -9.90 33.70
C ARG A 164 21.61 -9.13 35.03
N PRO A 165 22.58 -8.29 35.45
CA PRO A 165 22.44 -7.50 36.67
C PRO A 165 21.51 -6.29 36.45
N ASP A 166 20.76 -5.97 37.50
CA ASP A 166 19.80 -4.87 37.62
C ASP A 166 20.45 -3.50 37.36
N GLN A 167 19.78 -2.69 36.54
CA GLN A 167 20.14 -1.29 36.33
C GLN A 167 19.06 -0.41 37.00
N PRO A 168 19.45 0.56 37.86
CA PRO A 168 18.49 1.36 38.61
C PRO A 168 17.74 2.37 37.73
N GLN A 169 16.43 2.47 37.97
CA GLN A 169 15.51 3.43 37.37
C GLN A 169 15.87 4.86 37.76
N ALA A 170 16.22 5.71 36.78
CA ALA A 170 16.27 7.15 36.95
C ALA A 170 14.87 7.73 36.70
N GLN A 171 14.30 8.36 37.74
CA GLN A 171 13.06 9.13 37.68
C GLN A 171 13.26 10.38 36.81
N ILE A 172 12.57 10.45 35.67
CA ILE A 172 12.49 11.66 34.85
C ILE A 172 11.16 12.36 35.17
N SER A 173 11.28 13.45 35.94
CA SER A 173 10.22 14.42 36.21
C SER A 173 9.78 15.09 34.91
N ARG A 174 8.55 14.81 34.46
CA ARG A 174 7.90 15.52 33.34
C ARG A 174 7.27 16.82 33.85
N GLN A 175 7.83 17.97 33.45
CA GLN A 175 7.12 19.25 33.53
C GLN A 175 6.08 19.34 32.39
N PRO A 176 4.86 19.81 32.64
CA PRO A 176 3.86 20.02 31.59
C PRO A 176 4.21 21.28 30.77
N GLN A 177 4.46 21.10 29.48
CA GLN A 177 4.56 22.20 28.52
C GLN A 177 3.16 22.78 28.27
N LYS A 178 3.00 24.08 28.56
CA LYS A 178 1.80 24.85 28.27
C LYS A 178 1.64 24.97 26.76
N THR A 179 0.48 24.57 26.24
CA THR A 179 0.08 24.70 24.84
C THR A 179 -0.26 26.15 24.50
N ILE A 180 0.41 26.67 23.47
CA ILE A 180 0.29 28.02 22.87
C ILE A 180 -0.98 28.09 22.00
N LEU A 181 -2.15 27.73 22.54
CA LEU A 181 -3.39 27.66 21.76
C LEU A 181 -4.59 28.37 22.41
N SER A 182 -4.33 29.27 23.36
CA SER A 182 -5.36 30.05 24.07
C SER A 182 -5.33 31.56 23.81
N GLU A 183 -4.43 32.05 22.94
CA GLU A 183 -4.18 33.49 22.77
C GLU A 183 -4.63 34.08 21.41
N MET A 184 -5.43 33.36 20.63
CA MET A 184 -5.85 33.80 19.27
C MET A 184 -7.35 34.11 19.10
N MET A 185 -8.11 34.27 20.17
CA MET A 185 -9.52 34.74 20.10
C MET A 185 -9.71 36.10 20.78
N GLY A 186 -8.92 37.08 20.35
CA GLY A 186 -9.13 38.50 20.69
C GLY A 186 -9.45 39.30 19.42
N GLY A 187 -10.74 39.60 19.22
CA GLY A 187 -11.22 40.37 18.08
C GLY A 187 -10.74 41.82 18.08
N LYS A 188 -10.44 42.34 16.90
CA LYS A 188 -10.47 43.77 16.56
C LYS A 188 -10.71 43.91 15.06
N GLU A 189 -11.76 44.66 14.73
CA GLU A 189 -12.16 45.02 13.37
C GLU A 189 -11.03 45.77 12.62
N PRO A 190 -10.85 45.54 11.32
CA PRO A 190 -9.91 46.29 10.52
C PRO A 190 -10.50 47.65 10.12
N GLN A 191 -9.89 48.75 10.62
CA GLN A 191 -10.13 50.08 10.08
C GLN A 191 -9.47 50.23 8.70
N MET A 192 -10.27 50.67 7.73
CA MET A 192 -9.84 51.05 6.38
C MET A 192 -8.85 52.22 6.42
N ILE A 193 -7.64 52.03 5.90
CA ILE A 193 -6.70 53.12 5.62
C ILE A 193 -6.75 53.41 4.11
N ARG A 194 -7.11 54.65 3.78
CA ARG A 194 -7.05 55.23 2.42
C ARG A 194 -5.60 55.49 2.02
N PRO A 195 -5.22 55.34 0.73
CA PRO A 195 -3.92 55.77 0.25
C PRO A 195 -3.95 57.28 -0.05
N ALA A 196 -2.92 58.00 0.42
CA ALA A 196 -2.62 59.36 -0.03
C ALA A 196 -1.51 59.33 -1.10
N PRO A 197 -1.57 60.21 -2.12
CA PRO A 197 -0.60 60.28 -3.19
C PRO A 197 0.49 61.34 -2.93
N GLY A 198 1.69 61.11 -3.46
CA GLY A 198 2.56 62.19 -3.95
C GLY A 198 3.86 62.49 -3.19
N THR A 199 4.98 62.17 -3.85
CA THR A 199 6.22 62.97 -4.00
C THR A 199 7.07 63.31 -2.76
N LYS A 200 8.35 62.93 -2.72
CA LYS A 200 9.52 63.69 -3.24
C LYS A 200 10.87 63.02 -2.86
N GLU A 201 11.77 63.08 -3.83
CA GLU A 201 13.24 63.23 -3.81
C GLU A 201 14.14 62.84 -2.62
N ALA A 202 15.19 62.11 -3.01
CA ALA A 202 16.60 62.25 -2.64
C ALA A 202 17.07 61.95 -1.20
N LYS A 203 17.83 60.85 -1.07
CA LYS A 203 19.18 60.92 -0.48
C LYS A 203 20.06 59.75 -0.93
N ARG A 204 21.09 60.13 -1.67
CA ARG A 204 22.27 59.36 -2.05
C ARG A 204 23.01 58.97 -0.76
N PHE A 205 23.03 57.68 -0.42
CA PHE A 205 23.94 57.16 0.59
C PHE A 205 25.20 56.64 -0.10
N GLU A 206 26.35 57.10 0.38
CA GLU A 206 27.66 56.63 -0.02
C GLU A 206 27.86 55.20 0.47
N THR A 207 28.15 54.30 -0.45
CA THR A 207 28.51 52.92 -0.17
C THR A 207 29.94 52.89 0.35
N THR A 208 30.10 52.76 1.67
CA THR A 208 31.38 52.36 2.26
C THR A 208 31.60 50.89 1.97
N THR A 209 32.63 50.59 1.18
CA THR A 209 33.12 49.24 0.89
C THR A 209 33.71 48.64 2.16
N GLU A 210 32.93 47.85 2.88
CA GLU A 210 33.43 47.01 3.97
C GLU A 210 34.01 45.72 3.38
N VAL A 211 35.29 45.48 3.65
CA VAL A 211 36.03 44.30 3.20
C VAL A 211 35.47 43.06 3.90
N PRO A 212 35.08 42.00 3.18
CA PRO A 212 34.56 40.78 3.81
C PRO A 212 35.65 40.11 4.66
N PRO A 213 35.31 39.61 5.87
CA PRO A 213 36.26 38.90 6.71
C PRO A 213 36.72 37.60 6.03
N PRO A 214 37.97 37.17 6.28
CA PRO A 214 38.52 35.96 5.68
C PRO A 214 37.72 34.71 6.07
N PRO A 215 37.63 33.71 5.18
CA PRO A 215 36.84 32.50 5.41
C PRO A 215 37.36 31.73 6.64
N PRO A 216 36.45 31.17 7.46
CA PRO A 216 36.85 30.36 8.61
C PRO A 216 37.60 29.10 8.15
N THR A 217 38.72 28.85 8.81
CA THR A 217 39.60 27.70 8.62
C THR A 217 38.80 26.39 8.72
N PRO A 218 39.04 25.40 7.83
CA PRO A 218 38.31 24.13 7.86
C PRO A 218 38.60 23.36 9.15
N THR A 219 37.58 23.19 9.97
CA THR A 219 37.57 22.31 11.13
C THR A 219 37.83 20.86 10.66
N PRO A 220 38.76 20.11 11.30
CA PRO A 220 39.05 18.73 10.93
C PRO A 220 37.80 17.85 11.08
N GLN A 221 37.46 17.17 9.99
CA GLN A 221 36.37 16.21 9.87
C GLN A 221 36.50 15.10 10.93
N PRO A 222 35.44 14.75 11.68
CA PRO A 222 35.46 13.62 12.58
C PRO A 222 35.65 12.33 11.79
N THR A 223 36.66 11.57 12.21
CA THR A 223 37.04 10.26 11.69
C THR A 223 35.83 9.33 11.59
N ALA A 224 35.74 8.62 10.47
CA ALA A 224 34.68 7.68 10.12
C ALA A 224 34.30 6.77 11.31
N ARG A 225 33.12 7.02 11.87
CA ARG A 225 32.49 6.12 12.84
C ARG A 225 31.94 4.94 12.04
N THR A 226 32.59 3.78 12.16
CA THR A 226 32.10 2.48 11.69
C THR A 226 30.67 2.30 12.20
N GLN A 227 29.69 2.52 11.33
CA GLN A 227 28.29 2.26 11.65
C GLN A 227 28.13 0.74 11.75
N ALA A 228 27.80 0.25 12.94
CA ALA A 228 27.41 -1.14 13.13
C ALA A 228 26.27 -1.47 12.15
N PRO A 229 26.27 -2.67 11.53
CA PRO A 229 25.25 -3.06 10.59
C PRO A 229 23.88 -2.92 11.24
N ARG A 230 23.03 -2.05 10.66
CA ARG A 230 21.65 -1.91 11.10
C ARG A 230 20.99 -3.29 10.96
N PRO A 231 20.34 -3.81 12.00
CA PRO A 231 19.60 -5.06 11.90
C PRO A 231 18.51 -4.88 10.85
N THR A 232 18.69 -5.53 9.71
CA THR A 232 17.73 -5.62 8.61
C THR A 232 16.41 -6.10 9.20
N HIS A 233 15.40 -5.23 9.27
CA HIS A 233 14.03 -5.54 9.74
C HIS A 233 13.26 -6.40 8.73
N GLN A 234 13.93 -7.35 8.08
CA GLN A 234 13.42 -8.10 6.95
C GLN A 234 12.74 -9.42 7.34
N LYS A 235 12.58 -9.69 8.64
CA LYS A 235 12.08 -10.97 9.12
C LYS A 235 10.92 -10.76 10.08
N MET A 236 9.81 -11.46 9.77
CA MET A 236 8.59 -11.65 10.56
C MET A 236 7.41 -10.77 10.17
N MET A 237 6.99 -10.84 8.90
CA MET A 237 5.54 -10.83 8.62
C MET A 237 5.06 -12.26 8.90
N GLU A 238 4.58 -12.50 10.10
CA GLU A 238 3.90 -13.75 10.45
C GLU A 238 2.65 -13.85 9.56
N GLU A 239 2.57 -14.91 8.76
CA GLU A 239 1.42 -15.13 7.89
C GLU A 239 0.17 -15.35 8.75
N VAL A 240 -0.83 -14.49 8.57
CA VAL A 240 -2.08 -14.55 9.34
C VAL A 240 -3.04 -15.48 8.61
N ASP A 241 -3.41 -16.59 9.26
CA ASP A 241 -4.42 -17.52 8.77
C ASP A 241 -5.83 -16.90 8.86
N PRO A 242 -6.53 -16.72 7.73
CA PRO A 242 -7.88 -16.14 7.70
C PRO A 242 -8.91 -16.89 8.55
N SER A 243 -8.82 -18.22 8.60
CA SER A 243 -9.81 -19.04 9.31
C SER A 243 -9.83 -18.74 10.81
N LYS A 244 -8.66 -18.66 11.44
CA LYS A 244 -8.51 -18.30 12.86
C LYS A 244 -8.95 -16.86 13.13
N ALA A 245 -8.61 -15.94 12.23
CA ALA A 245 -9.06 -14.56 12.31
C ALA A 245 -10.61 -14.45 12.29
N PHE A 246 -11.28 -15.26 11.47
CA PHE A 246 -12.75 -15.30 11.40
C PHE A 246 -13.38 -15.89 12.66
N GLU A 247 -12.76 -16.89 13.29
CA GLU A 247 -13.20 -17.41 14.59
C GLU A 247 -13.09 -16.34 15.69
N MET A 248 -11.97 -15.62 15.75
CA MET A 248 -11.78 -14.55 16.73
C MET A 248 -12.85 -13.45 16.62
N ILE A 249 -13.17 -13.00 15.40
CA ILE A 249 -14.21 -11.96 15.22
C ILE A 249 -15.64 -12.47 15.42
N LYS A 250 -15.87 -13.78 15.25
CA LYS A 250 -17.15 -14.42 15.62
C LYS A 250 -17.31 -14.44 17.14
N GLU A 251 -16.26 -14.78 17.87
CA GLU A 251 -16.24 -14.78 19.33
C GLU A 251 -16.40 -13.38 19.92
N LEU A 252 -15.69 -12.39 19.37
CA LEU A 252 -15.75 -11.00 19.85
C LEU A 252 -17.08 -10.29 19.57
N GLY A 253 -17.84 -10.78 18.58
CA GLY A 253 -19.08 -10.17 18.13
C GLY A 253 -18.92 -8.76 17.54
N VAL A 254 -20.04 -8.21 17.08
CA VAL A 254 -20.12 -6.83 16.60
C VAL A 254 -20.54 -5.91 17.75
N PRO A 255 -19.87 -4.77 17.97
CA PRO A 255 -20.28 -3.80 18.98
C PRO A 255 -21.73 -3.32 18.80
N THR A 256 -22.42 -3.06 19.90
CA THR A 256 -23.82 -2.61 19.87
C THR A 256 -23.96 -1.29 19.09
N GLY A 257 -24.92 -1.24 18.15
CA GLY A 257 -25.16 -0.06 17.31
C GLY A 257 -24.30 0.03 16.06
N TYR A 258 -23.56 -1.04 15.73
CA TYR A 258 -22.78 -1.15 14.52
C TYR A 258 -23.16 -2.40 13.74
N GLU A 259 -22.96 -2.35 12.42
CA GLU A 259 -22.92 -3.51 11.53
C GLU A 259 -21.51 -3.68 10.98
N ARG A 260 -21.09 -4.93 10.74
CA ARG A 260 -19.80 -5.24 10.15
C ARG A 260 -19.91 -5.14 8.63
N ASP A 261 -19.25 -4.16 8.03
CA ASP A 261 -19.31 -3.96 6.58
C ASP A 261 -18.15 -4.66 5.85
N LEU A 262 -16.92 -4.48 6.33
CA LEU A 262 -15.72 -5.11 5.74
C LEU A 262 -14.80 -5.68 6.82
N VAL A 263 -14.08 -6.74 6.47
CA VAL A 263 -13.05 -7.36 7.29
C VAL A 263 -11.79 -7.49 6.45
N ILE A 264 -10.66 -7.05 7.00
CA ILE A 264 -9.35 -7.15 6.35
C ILE A 264 -8.48 -8.08 7.20
N VAL A 265 -7.97 -9.14 6.56
CA VAL A 265 -7.07 -10.11 7.19
C VAL A 265 -5.86 -10.30 6.29
N GLY A 266 -4.67 -9.95 6.80
CA GLY A 266 -3.46 -9.92 5.98
C GLY A 266 -3.62 -8.96 4.79
N THR A 267 -3.55 -9.51 3.58
CA THR A 267 -3.76 -8.77 2.32
C THR A 267 -5.17 -8.95 1.74
N GLY A 268 -6.00 -9.81 2.34
CA GLY A 268 -7.35 -10.11 1.87
C GLY A 268 -8.41 -9.18 2.43
N VAL A 269 -9.43 -8.89 1.62
CA VAL A 269 -10.63 -8.14 2.01
C VAL A 269 -11.84 -9.05 1.89
N TYR A 270 -12.68 -9.08 2.91
CA TYR A 270 -13.82 -9.98 3.04
C TYR A 270 -15.06 -9.21 3.47
N LYS A 271 -16.23 -9.69 3.05
CA LYS A 271 -17.54 -9.21 3.49
C LYS A 271 -18.29 -10.36 4.16
N GLN A 272 -18.94 -10.08 5.28
CA GLN A 272 -19.75 -11.08 5.97
C GLN A 272 -21.06 -11.30 5.19
N GLN A 273 -21.35 -12.55 4.83
CA GLN A 273 -22.62 -12.97 4.25
C GLN A 273 -23.16 -14.16 5.06
N GLY A 274 -24.16 -13.90 5.91
CA GLY A 274 -24.63 -14.88 6.89
C GLY A 274 -23.52 -15.25 7.88
N ASN A 275 -23.18 -16.54 7.92
CA ASN A 275 -22.13 -17.08 8.81
C ASN A 275 -20.74 -17.14 8.15
N ASP A 276 -20.64 -16.85 6.86
CA ASP A 276 -19.42 -16.98 6.09
C ASP A 276 -18.83 -15.63 5.69
N PHE A 277 -17.54 -15.64 5.37
CA PHE A 277 -16.79 -14.48 4.89
C PHE A 277 -16.39 -14.73 3.44
N LEU A 278 -16.93 -13.93 2.54
CA LEU A 278 -16.67 -14.04 1.10
C LEU A 278 -15.90 -12.82 0.62
N VAL A 279 -15.01 -13.04 -0.35
CA VAL A 279 -14.30 -11.96 -1.03
C VAL A 279 -15.34 -11.20 -1.87
N PRO A 280 -15.53 -9.89 -1.67
CA PRO A 280 -16.48 -9.13 -2.47
C PRO A 280 -16.03 -9.13 -3.94
N PRO A 281 -16.96 -9.19 -4.92
CA PRO A 281 -16.62 -9.29 -6.34
C PRO A 281 -15.82 -8.06 -6.84
N ASN A 282 -16.07 -6.89 -6.25
CA ASN A 282 -15.36 -5.64 -6.53
C ASN A 282 -14.90 -5.05 -5.19
N PRO A 283 -13.72 -5.46 -4.66
CA PRO A 283 -13.18 -4.86 -3.46
C PRO A 283 -12.86 -3.37 -3.73
N PRO A 284 -13.12 -2.48 -2.76
CA PRO A 284 -12.75 -1.08 -2.91
C PRO A 284 -11.22 -0.94 -2.99
N GLU A 285 -10.70 -0.43 -4.11
CA GLU A 285 -9.26 -0.18 -4.33
C GLU A 285 -8.86 1.31 -4.28
N GLY A 286 -7.86 1.64 -3.46
CA GLY A 286 -7.34 3.00 -3.33
C GLY A 286 -7.65 3.68 -1.99
N VAL A 287 -7.59 5.01 -1.97
CA VAL A 287 -7.85 5.81 -0.76
C VAL A 287 -9.34 6.15 -0.74
N PHE A 288 -10.05 5.65 0.27
CA PHE A 288 -11.46 5.95 0.47
C PHE A 288 -11.66 6.65 1.80
N LEU A 289 -12.42 7.75 1.76
CA LEU A 289 -12.94 8.37 2.96
C LEU A 289 -14.32 7.76 3.22
N ALA A 290 -14.46 7.13 4.37
CA ALA A 290 -15.72 6.55 4.82
C ALA A 290 -16.13 7.23 6.14
N PRO A 291 -16.77 8.42 6.07
CA PRO A 291 -17.06 9.24 7.25
C PRO A 291 -18.06 8.59 8.21
N ASP A 292 -18.86 7.65 7.72
CA ASP A 292 -19.85 6.85 8.44
C ASP A 292 -19.29 5.51 8.98
N ARG A 293 -18.00 5.25 8.76
CA ARG A 293 -17.35 3.99 9.14
C ARG A 293 -16.27 4.21 10.18
N VAL A 294 -16.15 3.24 11.08
CA VAL A 294 -15.17 3.24 12.16
C VAL A 294 -14.32 1.98 12.04
N PRO A 295 -12.98 2.11 11.90
CA PRO A 295 -12.10 0.96 11.92
C PRO A 295 -11.92 0.45 13.36
N ARG A 296 -11.98 -0.87 13.55
CA ARG A 296 -11.63 -1.57 14.79
C ARG A 296 -10.50 -2.54 14.50
N ILE A 297 -9.38 -2.37 15.20
CA ILE A 297 -8.16 -3.16 15.00
C ILE A 297 -8.06 -4.20 16.12
N ILE A 298 -7.84 -5.46 15.75
CA ILE A 298 -7.65 -6.57 16.68
C ILE A 298 -6.17 -6.98 16.62
N ILE A 299 -5.50 -6.86 17.77
CA ILE A 299 -4.06 -7.09 17.92
C ILE A 299 -3.86 -8.24 18.90
N GLU A 300 -3.04 -9.21 18.49
CA GLU A 300 -2.65 -10.34 19.33
C GLU A 300 -1.12 -10.45 19.31
N ASN A 301 -0.48 -10.51 20.49
CA ASN A 301 0.97 -10.58 20.64
C ASN A 301 1.74 -9.44 19.91
N GLY A 302 1.13 -8.26 19.83
CA GLY A 302 1.71 -7.10 19.14
C GLY A 302 1.60 -7.16 17.61
N VAL A 303 0.92 -8.17 17.05
CA VAL A 303 0.68 -8.32 15.62
C VAL A 303 -0.78 -8.01 15.32
N VAL A 304 -1.04 -7.21 14.29
CA VAL A 304 -2.41 -6.95 13.81
C VAL A 304 -2.90 -8.21 13.12
N LYS A 305 -3.93 -8.85 13.69
CA LYS A 305 -4.54 -10.06 13.11
C LYS A 305 -5.70 -9.67 12.19
N VAL A 306 -6.54 -8.73 12.61
CA VAL A 306 -7.74 -8.33 11.85
C VAL A 306 -7.98 -6.83 11.94
N VAL A 307 -8.46 -6.24 10.85
CA VAL A 307 -9.04 -4.89 10.84
C VAL A 307 -10.49 -5.00 10.38
N GLU A 308 -11.43 -4.69 11.28
CA GLU A 308 -12.85 -4.59 10.97
C GLU A 308 -13.18 -3.14 10.57
N VAL A 309 -14.00 -2.96 9.53
CA VAL A 309 -14.60 -1.67 9.20
C VAL A 309 -16.08 -1.76 9.55
N LEU A 310 -16.45 -1.06 10.62
CA LEU A 310 -17.79 -1.08 11.17
C LEU A 310 -18.58 0.12 10.63
N LYS A 311 -19.81 -0.11 10.19
CA LYS A 311 -20.74 0.95 9.80
C LYS A 311 -21.73 1.19 10.94
N LYS A 312 -21.97 2.46 11.26
CA LYS A 312 -22.90 2.82 12.33
C LYS A 312 -24.33 2.51 11.87
N LEU A 313 -25.10 1.81 12.69
CA LEU A 313 -26.53 1.64 12.45
C LEU A 313 -27.21 2.96 12.82
N ASP A 314 -27.72 3.67 11.83
CA ASP A 314 -28.59 4.81 12.08
C ASP A 314 -29.85 4.29 12.81
N LYS A 315 -30.14 4.87 13.98
CA LYS A 315 -31.31 4.47 14.79
C LYS A 315 -32.62 4.61 14.01
N ASP A 316 -32.64 5.44 12.97
CA ASP A 316 -33.81 5.68 12.14
C ASP A 316 -34.08 4.53 11.15
N SER A 317 -33.06 3.77 10.75
CA SER A 317 -33.23 2.62 9.85
C SER A 317 -33.97 1.47 10.51
N LYS A 318 -33.68 1.22 11.80
CA LYS A 318 -34.37 0.18 12.58
C LYS A 318 -35.84 0.49 12.81
N LYS A 319 -36.19 1.76 13.03
CA LYS A 319 -37.59 2.16 13.15
C LYS A 319 -38.37 1.88 11.88
N LYS A 320 -37.78 2.12 10.70
CA LYS A 320 -38.43 1.85 9.42
C LYS A 320 -38.66 0.36 9.18
N GLU A 321 -37.71 -0.51 9.53
CA GLU A 321 -37.92 -1.96 9.38
C GLU A 321 -39.01 -2.50 10.33
N GLU A 322 -39.07 -2.03 11.58
CA GLU A 322 -40.15 -2.38 12.50
C GLU A 322 -41.50 -1.83 12.03
N GLU A 323 -41.54 -0.60 11.53
CA GLU A 323 -42.77 0.04 11.03
C GLU A 323 -43.33 -0.69 9.80
N VAL A 324 -42.47 -1.07 8.83
CA VAL A 324 -42.87 -1.86 7.66
C VAL A 324 -43.41 -3.23 8.08
N LYS A 325 -42.81 -3.87 9.08
CA LYS A 325 -43.29 -5.17 9.57
C LYS A 325 -44.66 -5.07 10.25
N ILE A 326 -44.89 -4.01 11.02
CA ILE A 326 -46.18 -3.74 11.66
C ILE A 326 -47.26 -3.46 10.60
N GLU A 327 -46.96 -2.71 9.54
CA GLU A 327 -47.90 -2.47 8.43
C GLU A 327 -48.30 -3.77 7.73
N GLN A 328 -47.34 -4.67 7.50
CA GLN A 328 -47.58 -5.96 6.85
C GLN A 328 -48.45 -6.89 7.73
N ASP A 329 -48.17 -6.95 9.04
CA ASP A 329 -48.97 -7.71 9.99
C ASP A 329 -50.42 -7.16 10.09
N ILE A 330 -50.61 -5.83 9.95
CA ILE A 330 -51.94 -5.20 9.91
C ILE A 330 -52.69 -5.55 8.62
N GLU A 331 -52.01 -5.55 7.47
CA GLU A 331 -52.61 -5.90 6.18
C GLU A 331 -53.09 -7.37 6.15
N ASP A 332 -52.28 -8.30 6.64
CA ASP A 332 -52.65 -9.72 6.79
C ASP A 332 -53.84 -9.90 7.74
N LEU A 333 -53.89 -9.13 8.83
CA LEU A 333 -55.01 -9.15 9.77
C LEU A 333 -56.31 -8.65 9.12
N MET A 334 -56.24 -7.54 8.39
CA MET A 334 -57.38 -6.95 7.68
C MET A 334 -57.91 -7.87 6.57
N SER A 335 -57.02 -8.58 5.88
CA SER A 335 -57.38 -9.61 4.90
C SER A 335 -58.14 -10.78 5.54
N THR A 336 -57.73 -11.20 6.73
CA THR A 336 -58.39 -12.29 7.48
C THR A 336 -59.82 -11.94 7.88
N PHE A 337 -60.10 -10.68 8.24
CA PHE A 337 -61.44 -10.25 8.66
C PHE A 337 -62.41 -9.94 7.51
N GLN A 338 -61.94 -9.83 6.26
CA GLN A 338 -62.81 -9.57 5.10
C GLN A 338 -63.47 -10.83 4.51
N ILE A 339 -63.11 -12.02 4.98
CA ILE A 339 -63.55 -13.30 4.40
C ILE A 339 -64.91 -13.79 4.97
N GLU A 340 -65.47 -13.17 6.02
CA GLU A 340 -66.69 -13.67 6.70
C GLU A 340 -67.99 -12.86 6.43
N ILE A 341 -68.04 -12.05 5.37
CA ILE A 341 -69.29 -11.37 4.96
C ILE A 341 -69.74 -11.93 3.59
N GLU A 342 -70.17 -13.19 3.57
CA GLU A 342 -71.02 -13.73 2.50
C GLU A 342 -72.05 -14.73 3.03
#